data_AF-A0A957BMQ4-F1
#
_entry.id   AF-A0A957BMQ4-F1
#
_cell.length_a   1.000
_cell.length_b   1.000
_cell.length_c   1.000
_cell.angle_alpha   90.00
_cell.angle_beta   90.00
_cell.angle_gamma   90.00
#
_symmetry.space_group_name_H-M   'P 1'
#
loop_
_entity.id
_entity.type
_entity.pdbx_description
1 polymer ?
#
loop_
_entity_poly.entity_id
_entity_poly.type
_entity_poly.pdbx_seq_one_letter_code
_entity_poly.pdbx_strand_id
1 'polypeptide(L)'
;MALTDYHGYFEDSVRWRLTRDGVEIENSGIERTKGAPATVTRVWQNFGDVINETAKTYRVPCVLIIATVCTETAGNPDAVREEPGYTSDAATPHRISAGLMQTLISTARDAMQNQNIDRAYLLKPAGSLAAGTAYISQQARITQLDPPLVAAAYNAGKLARQDGSANRWKLRQYRIGTGEHCDRFVRFFNDAVFVLASHSLRPTVPYENLLGTEPPKPRTYVERKQPAAVEIRFATNARSESVTSYSMGVLKEIVAAAGLKSALISSTSRTPADQARIMYNNLEKYGVEHQKRLYGRSGDSVIDVYAKSRAAGKTSDQIKADMETKIKEVGPTNVSRHTGDPNVLNVFDVAPSSITDKVAFEKAVKADTRVTKFLTPPQDPGYHLEIPQPKPQ
;
A
#
# COMPACT_ATOMS: atom_id res chain seq x y z
N MET A 1 -19.65 3.91 -7.98
CA MET A 1 -20.65 4.85 -7.40
C MET A 1 -20.84 5.95 -8.40
N ALA A 2 -22.05 6.46 -8.59
CA ALA A 2 -22.15 7.68 -9.39
C ALA A 2 -21.42 8.74 -8.58
N LEU A 3 -20.37 9.36 -9.14
CA LEU A 3 -19.58 10.36 -8.42
C LEU A 3 -20.44 11.58 -8.05
N THR A 4 -21.65 11.69 -8.60
CA THR A 4 -22.65 12.72 -8.34
C THR A 4 -23.47 12.50 -7.06
N ASP A 5 -23.38 11.34 -6.42
CA ASP A 5 -23.96 11.11 -5.08
C ASP A 5 -22.94 11.42 -3.99
N TYR A 6 -23.37 11.86 -2.81
CA TYR A 6 -22.44 12.05 -1.69
C TYR A 6 -21.79 10.72 -1.27
N HIS A 7 -20.47 10.69 -1.27
CA HIS A 7 -19.65 9.53 -0.93
C HIS A 7 -18.41 9.96 -0.15
N GLY A 8 -17.85 9.03 0.60
CA GLY A 8 -16.56 9.18 1.27
C GLY A 8 -15.78 7.88 1.11
N TYR A 9 -14.45 7.94 1.27
CA TYR A 9 -13.63 6.72 1.17
C TYR A 9 -13.64 5.91 2.47
N PHE A 10 -13.67 6.60 3.61
CA PHE A 10 -13.86 6.01 4.92
C PHE A 10 -15.17 6.50 5.53
N GLU A 11 -15.79 5.67 6.37
CA GLU A 11 -17.09 5.99 6.99
C GLU A 11 -17.05 7.29 7.81
N ASP A 12 -15.92 7.56 8.45
CA ASP A 12 -15.67 8.75 9.27
C ASP A 12 -14.89 9.86 8.53
N SER A 13 -14.73 9.75 7.21
CA SER A 13 -14.21 10.86 6.39
C SER A 13 -15.30 11.86 6.01
N VAL A 14 -14.91 13.09 5.71
CA VAL A 14 -15.77 14.02 4.96
C VAL A 14 -16.32 13.34 3.71
N ARG A 15 -17.59 13.59 3.40
CA ARG A 15 -18.24 13.15 2.16
C ARG A 15 -18.25 14.26 1.12
N TRP A 16 -18.20 13.89 -0.15
CA TRP A 16 -18.22 14.79 -1.29
C TRP A 16 -19.01 14.19 -2.45
N ARG A 17 -19.33 15.03 -3.45
CA ARG A 17 -19.90 14.63 -4.73
C ARG A 17 -19.39 15.53 -5.85
N LEU A 18 -19.55 15.09 -7.09
CA LEU A 18 -19.36 15.91 -8.27
C LEU A 18 -20.66 16.57 -8.68
N THR A 19 -20.58 17.85 -9.03
CA THR A 19 -21.66 18.67 -9.56
C THR A 19 -21.20 19.30 -10.86
N ARG A 20 -22.07 19.96 -11.63
CA ARG A 20 -21.63 20.73 -12.81
C ARG A 20 -20.55 21.79 -12.49
N ASP A 21 -20.51 22.26 -11.24
CA ASP A 21 -19.68 23.36 -10.79
C ASP A 21 -18.39 22.89 -10.07
N GLY A 22 -18.18 21.57 -9.95
CA GLY A 22 -16.99 20.95 -9.36
C GLY A 22 -17.30 19.96 -8.23
N VAL A 23 -16.28 19.69 -7.40
CA VAL A 23 -16.38 18.90 -6.17
C VAL A 23 -17.09 19.72 -5.11
N GLU A 24 -18.25 19.24 -4.69
CA GLU A 24 -19.00 19.75 -3.55
C GLU A 24 -18.76 18.87 -2.33
N ILE A 25 -18.33 19.49 -1.24
CA ILE A 25 -18.08 18.84 0.04
C ILE A 25 -19.32 18.98 0.92
N GLU A 26 -19.78 17.88 1.53
CA GLU A 26 -20.94 17.87 2.42
C GLU A 26 -20.72 18.87 3.57
N ASN A 27 -21.69 19.77 3.78
CA ASN A 27 -21.68 20.88 4.74
C ASN A 27 -20.66 22.01 4.50
N SER A 28 -19.81 21.94 3.48
CA SER A 28 -18.87 23.02 3.11
C SER A 28 -19.16 23.65 1.75
N GLY A 29 -19.85 22.93 0.86
CA GLY A 29 -20.13 23.38 -0.50
C GLY A 29 -18.92 23.24 -1.42
N ILE A 30 -18.86 24.10 -2.44
CA ILE A 30 -17.77 24.13 -3.44
C ILE A 30 -16.68 25.07 -2.97
N GLU A 31 -15.56 24.51 -2.52
CA GLU A 31 -14.40 25.27 -2.06
C GLU A 31 -13.49 25.64 -3.25
N ARG A 32 -13.15 26.93 -3.39
CA ARG A 32 -12.20 27.46 -4.40
C ARG A 32 -11.03 28.18 -3.74
N THR A 33 -10.00 28.55 -4.52
CA THR A 33 -8.97 29.44 -3.99
C THR A 33 -9.53 30.84 -3.72
N LYS A 34 -8.86 31.62 -2.88
CA LYS A 34 -9.30 32.99 -2.57
C LYS A 34 -9.01 33.91 -3.75
N GLY A 35 -10.01 34.67 -4.18
CA GLY A 35 -9.88 35.66 -5.26
C GLY A 35 -10.05 35.05 -6.65
N ALA A 36 -9.48 35.70 -7.66
CA ALA A 36 -9.51 35.19 -9.02
C ALA A 36 -8.60 33.95 -9.16
N PRO A 37 -8.96 32.94 -9.98
CA PRO A 37 -8.21 31.68 -10.12
C PRO A 37 -6.94 31.82 -11.00
N ALA A 38 -6.08 32.79 -10.66
CA ALA A 38 -4.95 33.23 -11.50
C ALA A 38 -3.94 32.12 -11.82
N THR A 39 -3.71 31.19 -10.87
CA THR A 39 -2.78 30.06 -11.07
C THR A 39 -3.31 29.10 -12.13
N VAL A 40 -4.57 28.68 -12.03
CA VAL A 40 -5.22 27.79 -13.00
C VAL A 40 -5.27 28.45 -14.37
N THR A 41 -5.68 29.73 -14.44
CA THR A 41 -5.72 30.49 -15.69
C THR A 41 -4.35 30.50 -16.37
N ARG A 42 -3.28 30.81 -15.65
CA ARG A 42 -1.91 30.82 -16.19
C ARG A 42 -1.45 29.43 -16.65
N VAL A 43 -1.72 28.39 -15.85
CA VAL A 43 -1.38 27.00 -16.23
C VAL A 43 -2.08 26.60 -17.52
N TRP A 44 -3.37 26.91 -17.66
CA TRP A 44 -4.11 26.60 -18.87
C TRP A 44 -3.65 27.41 -20.09
N GLN A 45 -3.37 28.71 -19.92
CA GLN A 45 -2.86 29.56 -21.00
C GLN A 45 -1.49 29.10 -21.51
N ASN A 46 -0.60 28.68 -20.61
CA ASN A 46 0.77 28.32 -20.97
C ASN A 46 0.91 26.88 -21.49
N PHE A 47 0.06 25.97 -21.01
CA PHE A 47 0.23 24.54 -21.23
C PHE A 47 -1.02 23.84 -21.77
N GLY A 48 -2.11 24.57 -22.07
CA GLY A 48 -3.41 24.00 -22.44
C GLY A 48 -3.36 23.04 -23.64
N ASP A 49 -2.57 23.37 -24.66
CA ASP A 49 -2.39 22.50 -25.84
C ASP A 49 -1.71 21.17 -25.46
N VAL A 50 -0.62 21.23 -24.71
CA VAL A 50 0.12 20.04 -24.26
C VAL A 50 -0.71 19.22 -23.25
N ILE A 51 -1.46 19.88 -22.37
CA ILE A 51 -2.41 19.23 -21.46
C ILE A 51 -3.49 18.52 -22.28
N ASN A 52 -4.01 19.14 -23.33
CA ASN A 52 -5.02 18.54 -24.21
C ASN A 52 -4.52 17.29 -24.94
N GLU A 53 -3.30 17.34 -25.48
CA GLU A 53 -2.67 16.18 -26.11
C GLU A 53 -2.44 15.04 -25.11
N THR A 54 -1.94 15.39 -23.93
CA THR A 54 -1.64 14.44 -22.85
C THR A 54 -2.91 13.82 -22.29
N ALA A 55 -3.93 14.62 -22.01
CA ALA A 55 -5.25 14.19 -21.55
C ALA A 55 -5.86 13.17 -22.50
N LYS A 56 -5.83 13.46 -23.81
CA LYS A 56 -6.34 12.57 -24.86
C LYS A 56 -5.58 11.23 -24.88
N THR A 57 -4.26 11.29 -24.77
CA THR A 57 -3.38 10.10 -24.79
C THR A 57 -3.68 9.16 -23.62
N TYR A 58 -3.79 9.70 -22.41
CA TYR A 58 -3.94 8.91 -21.18
C TYR A 58 -5.38 8.77 -20.69
N ARG A 59 -6.34 9.40 -21.39
CA ARG A 59 -7.77 9.44 -21.07
C ARG A 59 -8.06 9.99 -19.67
N VAL A 60 -7.31 11.02 -19.27
CA VAL A 60 -7.49 11.71 -17.98
C VAL A 60 -8.10 13.08 -18.23
N PRO A 61 -9.21 13.46 -17.55
CA PRO A 61 -9.79 14.78 -17.64
C PRO A 61 -8.79 15.92 -17.42
N CYS A 62 -8.83 16.96 -18.27
CA CYS A 62 -7.88 18.07 -18.21
C CYS A 62 -7.89 18.75 -16.83
N VAL A 63 -9.05 18.83 -16.17
CA VAL A 63 -9.20 19.41 -14.82
C VAL A 63 -8.36 18.70 -13.75
N LEU A 64 -8.17 17.38 -13.84
CA LEU A 64 -7.32 16.63 -12.90
C LEU A 64 -5.84 16.96 -13.13
N ILE A 65 -5.41 17.05 -14.40
CA ILE A 65 -4.03 17.37 -14.75
C ILE A 65 -3.68 18.79 -14.27
N ILE A 66 -4.56 19.77 -14.52
CA ILE A 66 -4.39 21.15 -14.08
C ILE A 66 -4.32 21.23 -12.55
N ALA A 67 -5.24 20.55 -11.85
CA ALA A 67 -5.26 20.52 -10.38
C ALA A 67 -3.96 19.94 -9.81
N THR A 68 -3.44 18.86 -10.38
CA THR A 68 -2.14 18.28 -9.98
C THR A 68 -1.01 19.28 -10.20
N VAL A 69 -0.88 19.87 -11.39
CA VAL A 69 0.18 20.86 -11.68
C VAL A 69 0.12 22.04 -10.71
N CYS A 70 -1.07 22.57 -10.46
CA CYS A 70 -1.26 23.70 -9.54
C CYS A 70 -0.87 23.34 -8.11
N THR A 71 -1.24 22.13 -7.66
CA THR A 71 -0.98 21.65 -6.30
C THR A 71 0.49 21.36 -6.05
N GLU A 72 1.18 20.79 -7.04
CA GLU A 72 2.58 20.38 -6.92
C GLU A 72 3.56 21.55 -7.08
N THR A 73 3.28 22.47 -8.01
CA THR A 73 4.28 23.51 -8.39
C THR A 73 3.72 24.89 -8.68
N ALA A 74 2.40 25.07 -8.62
CA ALA A 74 1.73 26.28 -9.13
C ALA A 74 2.09 26.63 -10.59
N GLY A 75 2.47 25.61 -11.39
CA GLY A 75 2.84 25.75 -12.80
C GLY A 75 4.31 26.06 -13.06
N ASN A 76 5.21 25.79 -12.11
CA ASN A 76 6.65 25.98 -12.31
C ASN A 76 7.28 24.73 -12.99
N PRO A 77 7.73 24.81 -14.26
CA PRO A 77 8.33 23.68 -14.96
C PRO A 77 9.74 23.34 -14.48
N ASP A 78 10.41 24.27 -13.78
CA ASP A 78 11.79 24.10 -13.31
C ASP A 78 11.86 23.57 -11.87
N ALA A 79 10.72 23.24 -11.28
CA ALA A 79 10.67 22.74 -9.91
C ALA A 79 11.42 21.42 -9.78
N VAL A 80 12.30 21.33 -8.79
CA VAL A 80 13.03 20.11 -8.41
C VAL A 80 12.99 19.96 -6.91
N ARG A 81 12.72 18.74 -6.43
CA ARG A 81 12.77 18.42 -5.00
C ARG A 81 13.53 17.13 -4.79
N GLU A 82 14.54 17.21 -3.94
CA GLU A 82 15.31 16.06 -3.47
C GLU A 82 14.75 15.62 -2.11
N GLU A 83 14.46 14.34 -1.99
CA GLU A 83 13.99 13.73 -0.74
C GLU A 83 15.20 13.35 0.13
N PRO A 84 15.05 13.28 1.47
CA PRO A 84 16.14 12.92 2.36
C PRO A 84 16.87 11.66 1.90
N GLY A 85 18.20 11.69 1.86
CA GLY A 85 19.04 10.57 1.41
C GLY A 85 19.15 10.40 -0.11
N TYR A 86 18.76 11.39 -0.90
CA TYR A 86 19.14 11.50 -2.31
C TYR A 86 20.67 11.61 -2.47
N THR A 87 21.24 10.91 -3.45
CA THR A 87 22.67 10.95 -3.78
C THR A 87 22.95 11.27 -5.25
N SER A 88 22.21 10.66 -6.17
CA SER A 88 22.22 10.99 -7.60
C SER A 88 20.95 10.49 -8.28
N ASP A 89 20.61 11.02 -9.45
CA ASP A 89 19.47 10.57 -10.26
C ASP A 89 19.57 9.08 -10.61
N ALA A 90 20.78 8.60 -10.88
CA ALA A 90 21.04 7.21 -11.25
C ALA A 90 20.92 6.26 -10.06
N ALA A 91 21.49 6.63 -8.90
CA ALA A 91 21.52 5.77 -7.71
C ALA A 91 20.19 5.82 -6.94
N THR A 92 19.53 6.98 -6.90
CA THR A 92 18.34 7.23 -6.10
C THR A 92 17.21 7.88 -6.92
N PRO A 93 16.77 7.30 -8.05
CA PRO A 93 15.69 7.86 -8.88
C PRO A 93 14.34 7.95 -8.15
N HIS A 94 14.20 7.23 -7.03
CA HIS A 94 13.02 7.25 -6.17
C HIS A 94 13.04 8.35 -5.10
N ARG A 95 14.06 9.20 -5.10
CA ARG A 95 14.25 10.30 -4.13
C ARG A 95 14.35 11.67 -4.78
N ILE A 96 13.92 11.79 -6.03
CA ILE A 96 13.91 13.07 -6.71
C ILE A 96 12.69 13.21 -7.60
N SER A 97 11.95 14.29 -7.39
CA SER A 97 10.85 14.73 -8.24
C SER A 97 11.21 15.99 -9.01
N ALA A 98 10.70 16.11 -10.24
CA ALA A 98 10.99 17.24 -11.10
C ALA A 98 9.80 17.64 -11.99
N GLY A 99 9.81 18.88 -12.45
CA GLY A 99 8.85 19.41 -13.41
C GLY A 99 7.51 19.84 -12.83
N LEU A 100 6.62 20.25 -13.72
CA LEU A 100 5.27 20.74 -13.46
C LEU A 100 4.46 19.87 -12.48
N MET A 101 4.57 18.55 -12.61
CA MET A 101 3.77 17.60 -11.82
C MET A 101 4.55 16.94 -10.67
N GLN A 102 5.80 17.36 -10.40
CA GLN A 102 6.67 16.80 -9.36
C GLN A 102 6.67 15.25 -9.32
N THR A 103 6.74 14.62 -10.48
CA THR A 103 6.81 13.15 -10.55
C THR A 103 8.21 12.68 -10.19
N LEU A 104 8.32 11.65 -9.34
CA LEU A 104 9.61 11.01 -9.08
C LEU A 104 10.17 10.36 -10.36
N ILE A 105 11.49 10.36 -10.58
CA ILE A 105 12.09 9.67 -11.73
C ILE A 105 11.67 8.19 -11.77
N SER A 106 11.73 7.48 -10.64
CA SER A 106 11.30 6.07 -10.58
C SER A 106 9.82 5.89 -10.92
N THR A 107 8.97 6.81 -10.46
CA THR A 107 7.53 6.76 -10.73
C THR A 107 7.24 7.02 -12.19
N ALA A 108 7.94 7.98 -12.81
CA ALA A 108 7.81 8.25 -14.24
C ALA A 108 8.23 7.05 -15.09
N ARG A 109 9.35 6.40 -14.74
CA ARG A 109 9.83 5.18 -15.41
C ARG A 109 8.82 4.04 -15.33
N ASP A 110 8.21 3.83 -14.17
CA ASP A 110 7.18 2.80 -13.98
C ASP A 110 5.90 3.14 -14.75
N ALA A 111 5.34 4.33 -14.55
CA ALA A 111 4.09 4.74 -15.17
C ALA A 111 4.15 4.75 -16.70
N MET A 112 5.30 5.15 -17.27
CA MET A 112 5.51 5.20 -18.71
C MET A 112 6.19 3.95 -19.30
N GLN A 113 6.53 2.97 -18.44
CA GLN A 113 7.26 1.76 -18.83
C GLN A 113 8.54 2.06 -19.65
N ASN A 114 9.28 3.12 -19.25
CA ASN A 114 10.46 3.60 -19.97
C ASN A 114 11.59 3.95 -18.99
N GLN A 115 12.61 3.09 -18.95
CA GLN A 115 13.75 3.23 -18.02
C GLN A 115 14.71 4.38 -18.37
N ASN A 116 14.62 4.96 -19.57
CA ASN A 116 15.50 6.04 -20.01
C ASN A 116 15.03 7.43 -19.56
N ILE A 117 13.89 7.53 -18.86
CA ILE A 117 13.42 8.80 -18.32
C ILE A 117 14.39 9.28 -17.25
N ASP A 118 14.82 10.54 -17.37
CA ASP A 118 15.72 11.22 -16.45
C ASP A 118 15.12 12.58 -16.01
N ARG A 119 15.87 13.33 -15.20
CA ARG A 119 15.43 14.65 -14.73
C ARG A 119 15.25 15.64 -15.88
N ALA A 120 16.13 15.61 -16.89
CA ALA A 120 16.05 16.52 -18.03
C ALA A 120 14.78 16.30 -18.86
N TYR A 121 14.32 15.06 -18.98
CA TYR A 121 13.02 14.73 -19.56
C TYR A 121 11.87 15.34 -18.74
N LEU A 122 11.89 15.17 -17.41
CA LEU A 122 10.84 15.65 -16.52
C LEU A 122 10.77 17.18 -16.39
N LEU A 123 11.87 17.89 -16.62
CA LEU A 123 11.89 19.36 -16.64
C LEU A 123 11.25 19.95 -17.92
N LYS A 124 11.07 19.15 -18.97
CA LYS A 124 10.33 19.59 -20.16
C LYS A 124 8.82 19.50 -19.88
N PRO A 125 8.01 20.55 -20.14
CA PRO A 125 6.57 20.53 -19.87
C PRO A 125 5.85 19.29 -20.42
N ALA A 126 6.10 18.92 -21.68
CA ALA A 126 5.51 17.73 -22.29
C ALA A 126 5.91 16.43 -21.58
N GLY A 127 7.19 16.30 -21.18
CA GLY A 127 7.66 15.12 -20.45
C GLY A 127 7.08 15.03 -19.04
N SER A 128 7.02 16.16 -18.33
CA SER A 128 6.41 16.24 -16.98
C SER A 128 4.93 15.87 -17.02
N LEU A 129 4.17 16.48 -17.93
CA LEU A 129 2.74 16.25 -18.10
C LEU A 129 2.46 14.81 -18.50
N ALA A 130 3.24 14.25 -19.43
CA ALA A 130 3.11 12.85 -19.83
C ALA A 130 3.34 11.90 -18.64
N ALA A 131 4.43 12.10 -17.89
CA ALA A 131 4.78 11.23 -16.76
C ALA A 131 3.74 11.27 -15.63
N GLY A 132 3.36 12.47 -15.19
CA GLY A 132 2.36 12.60 -14.12
C GLY A 132 0.97 12.13 -14.56
N THR A 133 0.57 12.41 -15.80
CA THR A 133 -0.74 11.96 -16.31
C THR A 133 -0.79 10.45 -16.52
N ALA A 134 0.30 9.83 -16.99
CA ALA A 134 0.44 8.38 -17.04
C ALA A 134 0.24 7.76 -15.65
N TYR A 135 0.81 8.38 -14.62
CA TYR A 135 0.67 7.91 -13.24
C TYR A 135 -0.78 8.03 -12.73
N ILE A 136 -1.46 9.15 -12.99
CA ILE A 136 -2.90 9.30 -12.68
C ILE A 136 -3.72 8.21 -13.39
N SER A 137 -3.44 7.96 -14.67
CA SER A 137 -4.13 6.95 -15.48
C SER A 137 -3.91 5.53 -14.93
N GLN A 138 -2.68 5.18 -14.56
CA GLN A 138 -2.35 3.91 -13.91
C GLN A 138 -3.10 3.73 -12.57
N GLN A 139 -3.26 4.81 -11.81
CA GLN A 139 -3.98 4.82 -10.54
C GLN A 139 -5.50 4.86 -10.70
N ALA A 140 -6.05 5.15 -11.89
CA ALA A 140 -7.49 5.21 -12.15
C ALA A 140 -8.22 3.93 -11.73
N ARG A 141 -7.55 2.77 -11.73
CA ARG A 141 -8.12 1.51 -11.24
C ARG A 141 -8.53 1.53 -9.76
N ILE A 142 -7.86 2.34 -8.93
CA ILE A 142 -8.16 2.48 -7.49
C ILE A 142 -8.83 3.81 -7.17
N THR A 143 -8.57 4.87 -7.93
CA THR A 143 -9.14 6.20 -7.68
C THR A 143 -10.43 6.43 -8.46
N GLN A 144 -10.68 5.69 -9.54
CA GLN A 144 -11.79 5.92 -10.47
C GLN A 144 -11.84 7.36 -11.02
N LEU A 145 -10.69 8.05 -11.01
CA LEU A 145 -10.59 9.48 -11.32
C LEU A 145 -11.42 10.40 -10.41
N ASP A 146 -11.79 9.92 -9.22
CA ASP A 146 -12.43 10.69 -8.16
C ASP A 146 -11.42 11.71 -7.57
N PRO A 147 -11.67 13.03 -7.64
CA PRO A 147 -10.63 14.04 -7.43
C PRO A 147 -9.90 13.97 -6.08
N PRO A 148 -10.56 13.83 -4.92
CA PRO A 148 -9.85 13.70 -3.64
C PRO A 148 -9.02 12.40 -3.55
N LEU A 149 -9.49 11.32 -4.17
CA LEU A 149 -8.73 10.05 -4.22
C LEU A 149 -7.51 10.17 -5.13
N VAL A 150 -7.65 10.84 -6.28
CA VAL A 150 -6.53 11.16 -7.17
C VAL A 150 -5.49 11.97 -6.41
N ALA A 151 -5.90 13.03 -5.70
CA ALA A 151 -4.99 13.86 -4.91
C ALA A 151 -4.20 13.04 -3.88
N ALA A 152 -4.89 12.24 -3.06
CA ALA A 152 -4.25 11.43 -2.04
C ALA A 152 -3.32 10.34 -2.63
N ALA A 153 -3.80 9.62 -3.65
CA ALA A 153 -3.02 8.55 -4.28
C ALA A 153 -1.80 9.07 -5.03
N TYR A 154 -1.92 10.22 -5.70
CA TYR A 154 -0.80 10.84 -6.41
C TYR A 154 0.30 11.26 -5.42
N ASN A 155 -0.10 11.89 -4.31
CA ASN A 155 0.81 12.41 -3.31
C ASN A 155 1.45 11.36 -2.40
N ALA A 156 0.69 10.33 -2.00
CA ALA A 156 1.17 9.29 -1.07
C ALA A 156 1.50 7.95 -1.75
N GLY A 157 1.29 7.85 -3.06
CA GLY A 157 1.51 6.64 -3.87
C GLY A 157 0.44 5.54 -3.70
N LYS A 158 -0.50 5.69 -2.75
CA LYS A 158 -1.58 4.74 -2.47
C LYS A 158 -2.72 5.38 -1.70
N LEU A 159 -3.91 4.79 -1.79
CA LEU A 159 -5.02 5.08 -0.88
C LEU A 159 -4.82 4.28 0.41
N ALA A 160 -4.61 4.96 1.53
CA ALA A 160 -4.46 4.35 2.84
C ALA A 160 -5.12 5.23 3.91
N ARG A 161 -5.54 4.62 5.03
CA ARG A 161 -6.10 5.35 6.16
C ARG A 161 -5.02 6.17 6.87
N GLN A 162 -5.38 7.36 7.33
CA GLN A 162 -4.55 8.21 8.19
C GLN A 162 -5.47 9.00 9.14
N ASP A 163 -5.31 8.80 10.45
CA ASP A 163 -6.25 9.27 11.47
C ASP A 163 -5.85 10.59 12.14
N GLY A 164 -5.09 11.44 11.45
CA GLY A 164 -4.77 12.77 11.97
C GLY A 164 -6.04 13.58 12.24
N SER A 165 -6.10 14.26 13.40
CA SER A 165 -7.27 15.07 13.77
C SER A 165 -7.53 16.22 12.80
N ALA A 166 -6.48 16.74 12.16
CA ALA A 166 -6.58 17.77 11.11
C ALA A 166 -6.78 17.18 9.70
N ASN A 167 -6.89 15.86 9.56
CA ASN A 167 -7.14 15.19 8.28
C ASN A 167 -8.60 14.78 8.16
N ARG A 168 -9.43 15.71 7.66
CA ARG A 168 -10.86 15.44 7.43
C ARG A 168 -11.10 14.29 6.45
N TRP A 169 -10.20 14.10 5.48
CA TRP A 169 -10.35 13.10 4.42
C TRP A 169 -10.09 11.67 4.89
N LYS A 170 -9.40 11.50 6.03
CA LYS A 170 -8.87 10.22 6.53
C LYS A 170 -7.98 9.47 5.54
N LEU A 171 -7.60 10.13 4.44
CA LEU A 171 -6.71 9.62 3.40
C LEU A 171 -5.28 10.02 3.73
N ARG A 172 -4.34 9.07 3.62
CA ARG A 172 -2.92 9.33 3.78
C ARG A 172 -2.45 10.29 2.69
N GLN A 173 -1.79 11.36 3.14
CA GLN A 173 -1.22 12.42 2.32
C GLN A 173 -0.09 13.10 3.11
N TYR A 174 0.77 13.82 2.42
CA TYR A 174 1.88 14.60 2.96
C TYR A 174 1.55 16.09 2.86
N ARG A 175 1.66 16.86 3.95
CA ARG A 175 2.18 16.52 5.29
C ARG A 175 1.27 15.55 6.08
N ILE A 176 1.87 14.56 6.73
CA ILE A 176 1.13 13.57 7.55
C ILE A 176 0.40 14.29 8.70
N GLY A 177 -0.82 13.85 9.00
CA GLY A 177 -1.63 14.43 10.07
C GLY A 177 -2.67 15.42 9.59
N THR A 178 -2.56 15.94 8.36
CA THR A 178 -3.39 17.03 7.85
C THR A 178 -4.15 16.65 6.58
N GLY A 179 -5.22 17.41 6.30
CA GLY A 179 -6.00 17.34 5.06
C GLY A 179 -5.45 18.20 3.92
N GLU A 180 -4.34 18.91 4.16
CA GLU A 180 -3.98 20.12 3.41
C GLU A 180 -3.72 19.88 1.92
N HIS A 181 -3.14 18.74 1.56
CA HIS A 181 -2.84 18.45 0.15
C HIS A 181 -4.14 18.27 -0.66
N CYS A 182 -5.06 17.42 -0.18
CA CYS A 182 -6.37 17.24 -0.77
C CYS A 182 -7.18 18.54 -0.76
N ASP A 183 -7.11 19.33 0.32
CA ASP A 183 -7.80 20.63 0.39
C ASP A 183 -7.30 21.61 -0.67
N ARG A 184 -5.98 21.69 -0.89
CA ARG A 184 -5.41 22.52 -1.97
C ARG A 184 -5.80 21.98 -3.35
N PHE A 185 -5.70 20.66 -3.53
CA PHE A 185 -6.05 20.01 -4.79
C PHE A 185 -7.50 20.27 -5.17
N VAL A 186 -8.45 20.04 -4.26
CA VAL A 186 -9.88 20.24 -4.51
C VAL A 186 -10.19 21.70 -4.86
N ARG A 187 -9.56 22.66 -4.19
CA ARG A 187 -9.71 24.08 -4.54
C ARG A 187 -9.20 24.39 -5.95
N PHE A 188 -8.03 23.88 -6.33
CA PHE A 188 -7.53 24.05 -7.70
C PHE A 188 -8.34 23.28 -8.75
N PHE A 189 -8.89 22.13 -8.38
CA PHE A 189 -9.80 21.38 -9.23
C PHE A 189 -11.07 22.19 -9.53
N ASN A 190 -11.68 22.76 -8.49
CA ASN A 190 -12.88 23.59 -8.64
C ASN A 190 -12.59 24.89 -9.40
N ASP A 191 -11.41 25.48 -9.22
CA ASP A 191 -10.96 26.59 -10.07
C ASP A 191 -10.78 26.17 -11.54
N ALA A 192 -10.26 24.97 -11.81
CA ALA A 192 -10.11 24.44 -13.16
C ALA A 192 -11.46 24.21 -13.85
N VAL A 193 -12.44 23.65 -13.14
CA VAL A 193 -13.82 23.53 -13.65
C VAL A 193 -14.38 24.90 -14.01
N PHE A 194 -14.26 25.87 -13.08
CA PHE A 194 -14.75 27.23 -13.28
C PHE A 194 -14.08 27.94 -14.48
N VAL A 195 -12.75 27.86 -14.60
CA VAL A 195 -12.00 28.52 -15.67
C VAL A 195 -12.33 27.89 -17.03
N LEU A 196 -12.36 26.56 -17.14
CA LEU A 196 -12.55 25.87 -18.41
C LEU A 196 -13.99 25.99 -18.95
N ALA A 197 -14.99 26.16 -18.09
CA ALA A 197 -16.39 26.31 -18.50
C ALA A 197 -16.59 27.45 -19.52
N SER A 198 -15.88 28.57 -19.33
CA SER A 198 -15.97 29.75 -20.19
C SER A 198 -14.74 30.00 -21.08
N HIS A 199 -13.72 29.15 -21.01
CA HIS A 199 -12.49 29.36 -21.79
C HIS A 199 -12.70 29.07 -23.29
N SER A 200 -12.05 29.86 -24.15
CA SER A 200 -12.13 29.70 -25.62
C SER A 200 -11.49 28.40 -26.09
N LEU A 201 -10.27 28.11 -25.63
CA LEU A 201 -9.64 26.79 -25.79
C LEU A 201 -10.38 25.77 -24.91
N ARG A 202 -10.99 24.76 -25.55
CA ARG A 202 -11.78 23.71 -24.90
C ARG A 202 -10.93 22.52 -24.48
N PRO A 203 -11.27 21.83 -23.36
CA PRO A 203 -10.60 20.61 -22.95
C PRO A 203 -10.95 19.44 -23.89
N THR A 204 -9.95 18.66 -24.31
CA THR A 204 -10.14 17.45 -25.15
C THR A 204 -10.75 16.28 -24.39
N VAL A 205 -10.43 16.17 -23.10
CA VAL A 205 -11.11 15.25 -22.17
C VAL A 205 -11.86 16.12 -21.15
N PRO A 206 -13.14 16.43 -21.42
CA PRO A 206 -13.93 17.36 -20.63
C PRO A 206 -14.24 16.84 -19.21
N TYR A 207 -14.55 17.76 -18.29
CA TYR A 207 -14.94 17.44 -16.92
C TYR A 207 -16.24 16.64 -16.87
N GLU A 208 -17.14 16.92 -17.80
CA GLU A 208 -18.46 16.31 -17.97
C GLU A 208 -18.38 14.78 -18.14
N ASN A 209 -17.23 14.26 -18.61
CA ASN A 209 -16.97 12.81 -18.65
C ASN A 209 -16.99 12.15 -17.26
N LEU A 210 -16.75 12.91 -16.18
CA LEU A 210 -16.85 12.45 -14.80
C LEU A 210 -18.28 12.55 -14.25
N LEU A 211 -19.15 13.37 -14.85
CA LEU A 211 -20.54 13.57 -14.43
C LEU A 211 -21.48 12.53 -15.04
N GLY A 212 -21.16 12.03 -16.24
CA GLY A 212 -21.96 11.08 -17.00
C GLY A 212 -23.17 11.73 -17.71
N THR A 213 -23.38 11.42 -18.99
CA THR A 213 -24.64 11.68 -19.72
C THR A 213 -25.41 10.40 -20.07
N GLU A 214 -24.80 9.24 -19.87
CA GLU A 214 -25.50 7.95 -19.80
C GLU A 214 -25.53 7.49 -18.34
N PRO A 215 -26.59 6.80 -17.88
CA PRO A 215 -26.49 6.08 -16.63
C PRO A 215 -25.23 5.23 -16.72
N PRO A 216 -24.31 5.29 -15.74
CA PRO A 216 -23.15 4.42 -15.76
C PRO A 216 -23.72 3.02 -15.99
N LYS A 217 -23.17 2.27 -16.97
CA LYS A 217 -23.45 0.83 -17.09
C LYS A 217 -23.58 0.31 -15.67
N PRO A 218 -24.74 -0.27 -15.29
CA PRO A 218 -25.02 -0.59 -13.90
C PRO A 218 -23.76 -1.22 -13.37
N ARG A 219 -23.21 -0.61 -12.31
CA ARG A 219 -21.92 -1.01 -11.77
C ARG A 219 -21.89 -2.52 -11.86
N THR A 220 -20.97 -3.10 -12.62
CA THR A 220 -20.26 -4.16 -11.95
C THR A 220 -19.59 -3.40 -10.83
N TYR A 221 -20.19 -3.50 -9.66
CA TYR A 221 -19.40 -3.46 -8.46
C TYR A 221 -18.19 -4.33 -8.83
N VAL A 222 -17.05 -3.69 -9.03
CA VAL A 222 -15.91 -4.24 -8.36
C VAL A 222 -16.21 -3.82 -6.89
N GLU A 223 -17.12 -4.44 -6.15
CA GLU A 223 -16.85 -5.78 -5.65
C GLU A 223 -15.55 -6.26 -6.27
N ARG A 224 -14.43 -5.81 -5.67
CA ARG A 224 -13.53 -6.86 -5.21
C ARG A 224 -14.52 -7.78 -4.55
N LYS A 225 -14.99 -8.82 -5.28
CA LYS A 225 -15.94 -9.82 -4.80
C LYS A 225 -15.51 -9.95 -3.37
N GLN A 226 -16.30 -9.45 -2.43
CA GLN A 226 -15.82 -9.26 -1.06
C GLN A 226 -15.25 -10.63 -0.75
N PRO A 227 -13.90 -10.78 -0.70
CA PRO A 227 -13.25 -12.01 -1.18
C PRO A 227 -13.94 -13.10 -0.44
N ALA A 228 -14.72 -13.95 -1.12
CA ALA A 228 -15.93 -14.58 -0.55
C ALA A 228 -15.76 -14.79 0.96
N ALA A 229 -16.29 -13.86 1.79
CA ALA A 229 -15.78 -13.55 3.14
C ALA A 229 -14.58 -14.43 3.57
N VAL A 230 -13.37 -14.10 3.11
CA VAL A 230 -12.21 -14.99 3.29
C VAL A 230 -11.98 -15.11 4.77
N GLU A 231 -12.28 -16.29 5.28
CA GLU A 231 -12.23 -16.59 6.69
C GLU A 231 -10.80 -16.97 7.04
N ILE A 232 -10.09 -16.07 7.72
CA ILE A 232 -8.81 -16.40 8.32
C ILE A 232 -9.09 -16.85 9.75
N ARG A 233 -8.90 -18.15 9.97
CA ARG A 233 -9.03 -18.76 11.30
C ARG A 233 -7.68 -18.82 11.98
N PHE A 234 -7.69 -18.90 13.29
CA PHE A 234 -6.50 -19.12 14.11
C PHE A 234 -6.62 -20.44 14.85
N ALA A 235 -5.54 -21.21 14.86
CA ALA A 235 -5.46 -22.36 15.75
C ALA A 235 -5.50 -21.90 17.22
N THR A 236 -5.89 -22.77 18.15
CA THR A 236 -6.11 -22.44 19.57
C THR A 236 -4.92 -21.73 20.23
N ASN A 237 -3.68 -22.00 19.80
CA ASN A 237 -2.47 -21.42 20.36
C ASN A 237 -1.85 -20.32 19.48
N ALA A 238 -2.53 -19.89 18.41
CA ALA A 238 -2.08 -18.84 17.51
C ALA A 238 -2.66 -17.49 17.96
N ARG A 239 -1.77 -16.54 18.27
CA ARG A 239 -2.15 -15.23 18.81
C ARG A 239 -2.58 -14.28 17.71
N SER A 240 -3.88 -14.12 17.54
CA SER A 240 -4.43 -13.27 16.48
C SER A 240 -3.92 -11.82 16.51
N GLU A 241 -3.72 -11.28 17.70
CA GLU A 241 -3.20 -9.94 17.98
C GLU A 241 -1.75 -9.74 17.52
N SER A 242 -1.01 -10.84 17.32
CA SER A 242 0.37 -10.78 16.82
C SER A 242 0.47 -10.77 15.29
N VAL A 243 -0.66 -10.92 14.58
CA VAL A 243 -0.73 -10.73 13.13
C VAL A 243 -1.24 -9.32 12.87
N THR A 244 -0.39 -8.48 12.28
CA THR A 244 -0.74 -7.09 12.03
C THR A 244 -1.89 -7.00 11.02
N SER A 245 -2.64 -5.90 11.07
CA SER A 245 -3.71 -5.64 10.10
C SER A 245 -3.19 -5.62 8.66
N TYR A 246 -1.94 -5.17 8.46
CA TYR A 246 -1.28 -5.21 7.15
C TYR A 246 -1.09 -6.64 6.65
N SER A 247 -0.45 -7.50 7.45
CA SER A 247 -0.21 -8.91 7.10
C SER A 247 -1.50 -9.71 6.93
N MET A 248 -2.51 -9.43 7.77
CA MET A 248 -3.84 -10.01 7.65
C MET A 248 -4.49 -9.64 6.31
N GLY A 249 -4.33 -8.40 5.87
CA GLY A 249 -4.78 -7.94 4.55
C GLY A 249 -4.06 -8.67 3.41
N VAL A 250 -2.74 -8.78 3.47
CA VAL A 250 -1.93 -9.50 2.47
C VAL A 250 -2.38 -10.96 2.36
N LEU A 251 -2.52 -11.67 3.49
CA LEU A 251 -2.95 -13.07 3.48
C LEU A 251 -4.37 -13.24 2.89
N LYS A 252 -5.33 -12.37 3.26
CA LYS A 252 -6.69 -12.41 2.69
C LYS A 252 -6.68 -12.23 1.18
N GLU A 253 -5.85 -11.31 0.67
CA GLU A 253 -5.71 -11.08 -0.77
C GLU A 253 -5.07 -12.27 -1.49
N ILE A 254 -4.05 -12.90 -0.91
CA ILE A 254 -3.42 -14.11 -1.44
C ILE A 254 -4.42 -15.27 -1.50
N VAL A 255 -5.14 -15.53 -0.40
CA VAL A 255 -6.14 -16.62 -0.32
C VAL A 255 -7.25 -16.39 -1.36
N ALA A 256 -7.71 -15.15 -1.50
CA ALA A 256 -8.69 -14.78 -2.52
C ALA A 256 -8.15 -14.98 -3.96
N ALA A 257 -6.91 -14.56 -4.23
CA ALA A 257 -6.27 -14.69 -5.54
C ALA A 257 -6.04 -16.15 -5.94
N ALA A 258 -5.87 -17.03 -4.95
CA ALA A 258 -5.81 -18.48 -5.13
C ALA A 258 -7.19 -19.13 -5.33
N GLY A 259 -8.29 -18.36 -5.34
CA GLY A 259 -9.66 -18.87 -5.44
C GLY A 259 -10.16 -19.59 -4.17
N LEU A 260 -9.47 -19.42 -3.05
CA LEU A 260 -9.79 -20.07 -1.78
C LEU A 260 -10.73 -19.19 -0.94
N LYS A 261 -11.50 -19.84 -0.05
CA LYS A 261 -12.47 -19.17 0.84
C LYS A 261 -12.00 -19.03 2.28
N SER A 262 -10.98 -19.79 2.68
CA SER A 262 -10.48 -19.76 4.05
C SER A 262 -9.04 -20.23 4.12
N ALA A 263 -8.33 -19.79 5.16
CA ALA A 263 -7.05 -20.36 5.56
C ALA A 263 -6.98 -20.40 7.09
N LEU A 264 -6.23 -21.35 7.64
CA LEU A 264 -5.96 -21.44 9.07
C LEU A 264 -4.52 -21.00 9.34
N ILE A 265 -4.35 -19.92 10.10
CA ILE A 265 -3.06 -19.58 10.69
C ILE A 265 -2.82 -20.54 11.86
N SER A 266 -1.86 -21.45 11.70
CA SER A 266 -1.49 -22.45 12.71
C SER A 266 -0.51 -21.92 13.74
N SER A 267 0.23 -20.86 13.40
CA SER A 267 1.32 -20.36 14.20
C SER A 267 1.58 -18.89 13.90
N THR A 268 1.93 -18.10 14.92
CA THR A 268 2.20 -16.66 14.84
C THR A 268 3.41 -16.31 15.68
N SER A 269 3.70 -15.02 15.86
CA SER A 269 4.84 -14.56 16.67
C SER A 269 4.86 -15.16 18.08
N ARG A 270 6.07 -15.47 18.55
CA ARG A 270 6.37 -16.24 19.75
C ARG A 270 7.20 -15.43 20.73
N THR A 271 6.89 -15.59 22.02
CA THR A 271 7.86 -15.25 23.06
C THR A 271 8.96 -16.32 23.11
N PRO A 272 10.10 -16.04 23.75
CA PRO A 272 11.11 -17.08 24.02
C PRO A 272 10.54 -18.31 24.75
N ALA A 273 9.65 -18.08 25.72
CA ALA A 273 8.97 -19.16 26.45
C ALA A 273 8.08 -20.02 25.52
N ASP A 274 7.32 -19.39 24.63
CA ASP A 274 6.54 -20.10 23.62
C ASP A 274 7.42 -20.92 22.68
N GLN A 275 8.53 -20.33 22.23
CA GLN A 275 9.48 -21.02 21.36
C GLN A 275 10.10 -22.23 22.06
N ALA A 276 10.45 -22.11 23.35
CA ALA A 276 10.95 -23.23 24.15
C ALA A 276 9.91 -24.35 24.27
N ARG A 277 8.66 -24.01 24.60
CA ARG A 277 7.54 -24.97 24.70
C ARG A 277 7.31 -25.70 23.38
N ILE A 278 7.33 -25.00 22.25
CA ILE A 278 7.15 -25.60 20.91
C ILE A 278 8.30 -26.55 20.59
N MET A 279 9.55 -26.12 20.82
CA MET A 279 10.71 -26.97 20.59
C MET A 279 10.68 -28.22 21.48
N TYR A 280 10.35 -28.07 22.76
CA TYR A 280 10.18 -29.19 23.70
C TYR A 280 9.15 -30.20 23.18
N ASN A 281 7.94 -29.74 22.83
CA ASN A 281 6.88 -30.62 22.33
C ASN A 281 7.28 -31.34 21.03
N ASN A 282 7.99 -30.65 20.12
CA ASN A 282 8.49 -31.27 18.89
C ASN A 282 9.60 -32.28 19.15
N LEU A 283 10.46 -32.05 20.15
CA LEU A 283 11.50 -32.99 20.56
C LEU A 283 10.90 -34.26 21.19
N GLU A 284 9.87 -34.11 22.02
CA GLU A 284 9.12 -35.25 22.57
C GLU A 284 8.44 -36.06 21.46
N LYS A 285 7.87 -35.37 20.46
CA LYS A 285 7.10 -36.01 19.39
C LYS A 285 7.96 -36.67 18.30
N TYR A 286 9.03 -36.00 17.87
CA TYR A 286 9.80 -36.40 16.68
C TYR A 286 11.25 -36.80 17.00
N GLY A 287 11.73 -36.53 18.21
CA GLY A 287 13.09 -36.85 18.63
C GLY A 287 14.15 -35.81 18.25
N VAL A 288 15.30 -35.90 18.93
CA VAL A 288 16.44 -34.97 18.80
C VAL A 288 16.99 -34.92 17.37
N GLU A 289 17.29 -36.08 16.79
CA GLU A 289 17.88 -36.18 15.45
C GLU A 289 16.99 -35.54 14.37
N HIS A 290 15.67 -35.67 14.51
CA HIS A 290 14.74 -35.03 13.59
C HIS A 290 14.79 -33.51 13.71
N GLN A 291 14.77 -32.97 14.93
CA GLN A 291 14.76 -31.53 15.13
C GLN A 291 16.08 -30.86 14.73
N LYS A 292 17.23 -31.53 14.93
CA LYS A 292 18.54 -31.03 14.49
C LYS A 292 18.68 -30.91 12.96
N ARG A 293 17.87 -31.64 12.18
CA ARG A 293 17.84 -31.47 10.72
C ARG A 293 17.08 -30.22 10.28
N LEU A 294 16.21 -29.68 11.12
CA LEU A 294 15.39 -28.51 10.82
C LEU A 294 16.02 -27.21 11.35
N TYR A 295 16.67 -27.29 12.51
CA TYR A 295 17.31 -26.15 13.13
C TYR A 295 18.75 -25.95 12.62
N GLY A 296 19.24 -24.72 12.73
CA GLY A 296 20.66 -24.41 12.59
C GLY A 296 21.37 -24.34 13.94
N ARG A 297 22.66 -24.00 13.92
CA ARG A 297 23.56 -23.99 15.09
C ARG A 297 22.96 -23.40 16.38
N SER A 298 22.26 -22.27 16.30
CA SER A 298 21.62 -21.65 17.48
C SER A 298 20.49 -22.50 18.04
N GLY A 299 19.62 -23.04 17.18
CA GLY A 299 18.55 -23.95 17.59
C GLY A 299 19.09 -25.29 18.10
N ASP A 300 20.14 -25.83 17.47
CA ASP A 300 20.80 -27.06 17.93
C ASP A 300 21.34 -26.92 19.36
N SER A 301 21.89 -25.75 19.70
CA SER A 301 22.36 -25.50 21.07
C SER A 301 21.24 -25.52 22.11
N VAL A 302 20.00 -25.16 21.73
CA VAL A 302 18.82 -25.25 22.59
C VAL A 302 18.35 -26.71 22.68
N ILE A 303 18.44 -27.48 21.60
CA ILE A 303 18.16 -28.92 21.58
C ILE A 303 19.16 -29.69 22.47
N ASP A 304 20.42 -29.28 22.49
CA ASP A 304 21.44 -29.86 23.38
C ASP A 304 21.12 -29.59 24.85
N VAL A 305 20.61 -28.39 25.17
CA VAL A 305 20.10 -28.07 26.51
C VAL A 305 18.94 -28.99 26.90
N TYR A 306 17.98 -29.22 25.99
CA TYR A 306 16.92 -30.22 26.22
C TYR A 306 17.49 -31.61 26.55
N ALA A 307 18.43 -32.11 25.72
CA ALA A 307 19.00 -33.45 25.91
C ALA A 307 19.73 -33.57 27.26
N LYS A 308 20.50 -32.54 27.64
CA LYS A 308 21.22 -32.49 28.92
C LYS A 308 20.26 -32.43 30.10
N SER A 309 19.25 -31.55 30.05
CA SER A 309 18.28 -31.39 31.13
C SER A 309 17.43 -32.64 31.33
N ARG A 310 17.08 -33.34 30.24
CA ARG A 310 16.37 -34.63 30.31
C ARG A 310 17.25 -35.73 30.89
N ALA A 311 18.52 -35.82 30.52
CA ALA A 311 19.47 -36.78 31.11
C ALA A 311 19.69 -36.54 32.62
N ALA A 312 19.56 -35.28 33.06
CA ALA A 312 19.63 -34.91 34.48
C ALA A 312 18.33 -35.16 35.26
N GLY A 313 17.30 -35.75 34.65
CA GLY A 313 16.04 -36.08 35.31
C GLY A 313 15.17 -34.87 35.68
N LYS A 314 15.40 -33.71 35.05
CA LYS A 314 14.60 -32.50 35.30
C LYS A 314 13.15 -32.67 34.86
N THR A 315 12.23 -31.95 35.52
CA THR A 315 10.82 -31.94 35.14
C THR A 315 10.60 -31.22 33.80
N SER A 316 9.46 -31.45 33.15
CA SER A 316 9.17 -30.82 31.85
C SER A 316 9.22 -29.28 31.91
N ASP A 317 8.78 -28.68 33.01
CA ASP A 317 8.79 -27.21 33.17
C ASP A 317 10.19 -26.68 33.42
N GLN A 318 11.02 -27.40 34.16
CA GLN A 318 12.44 -27.06 34.32
C GLN A 318 13.19 -27.16 32.99
N ILE A 319 12.91 -28.19 32.18
CA ILE A 319 13.53 -28.34 30.85
C ILE A 319 13.13 -27.16 29.94
N LYS A 320 11.83 -26.82 29.88
CA LYS A 320 11.35 -25.67 29.09
C LYS A 320 11.99 -24.36 29.57
N ALA A 321 12.15 -24.15 30.87
CA ALA A 321 12.81 -22.97 31.43
C ALA A 321 14.31 -22.90 31.08
N ASP A 322 15.02 -24.03 31.10
CA ASP A 322 16.42 -24.11 30.66
C ASP A 322 16.52 -23.77 29.16
N MET A 323 15.63 -24.32 28.34
CA MET A 323 15.57 -24.05 26.89
C MET A 323 15.26 -22.58 26.61
N GLU A 324 14.29 -21.98 27.33
CA GLU A 324 13.97 -20.56 27.21
C GLU A 324 15.18 -19.68 27.55
N THR A 325 15.89 -20.02 28.64
CA THR A 325 17.11 -19.33 29.04
C THR A 325 18.14 -19.36 27.91
N LYS A 326 18.34 -20.53 27.29
CA LYS A 326 19.26 -20.66 26.17
C LYS A 326 18.82 -19.86 24.94
N ILE A 327 17.51 -19.84 24.63
CA ILE A 327 16.96 -19.04 23.53
C ILE A 327 17.23 -17.55 23.73
N LYS A 328 17.06 -17.04 24.96
CA LYS A 328 17.38 -15.64 25.29
C LYS A 328 18.88 -15.36 25.13
N GLU A 329 19.72 -16.29 25.60
CA GLU A 329 21.19 -16.17 25.53
C GLU A 329 21.72 -16.10 24.10
N VAL A 330 21.28 -17.01 23.21
CA VAL A 330 21.79 -17.06 21.82
C VAL A 330 21.12 -16.06 20.88
N GLY A 331 20.13 -15.30 21.38
CA GLY A 331 19.30 -14.39 20.60
C GLY A 331 18.07 -15.11 20.02
N PRO A 332 16.83 -14.76 20.44
CA PRO A 332 15.63 -15.48 20.02
C PRO A 332 15.48 -15.58 18.49
N THR A 333 15.70 -14.47 17.78
CA THR A 333 15.57 -14.42 16.30
C THR A 333 16.60 -15.27 15.55
N ASN A 334 17.69 -15.67 16.22
CA ASN A 334 18.67 -16.61 15.67
C ASN A 334 18.18 -18.07 15.77
N VAL A 335 17.25 -18.34 16.69
CA VAL A 335 16.62 -19.67 16.85
C VAL A 335 15.37 -19.77 15.97
N SER A 336 14.53 -18.74 15.95
CA SER A 336 13.32 -18.73 15.12
C SER A 336 12.92 -17.32 14.72
N ARG A 337 12.52 -17.14 13.46
CA ARG A 337 11.98 -15.86 12.98
C ARG A 337 10.64 -15.49 13.61
N HIS A 338 9.90 -16.48 14.13
CA HIS A 338 8.67 -16.25 14.88
C HIS A 338 8.90 -15.43 16.16
N THR A 339 10.11 -15.37 16.71
CA THR A 339 10.39 -14.54 17.91
C THR A 339 10.87 -13.13 17.58
N GLY A 340 10.73 -12.68 16.32
CA GLY A 340 11.01 -11.31 15.91
C GLY A 340 9.88 -10.33 16.27
N ASP A 341 10.15 -9.03 16.15
CA ASP A 341 9.12 -8.00 16.33
C ASP A 341 8.11 -8.05 15.17
N PRO A 342 6.83 -8.39 15.44
CA PRO A 342 5.81 -8.46 14.41
C PRO A 342 5.54 -7.13 13.73
N ASN A 343 5.93 -5.99 14.32
CA ASN A 343 5.80 -4.65 13.73
C ASN A 343 6.96 -4.26 12.81
N VAL A 344 8.01 -5.09 12.72
CA VAL A 344 9.13 -4.93 11.78
C VAL A 344 9.08 -6.02 10.71
N LEU A 345 8.92 -7.27 11.13
CA LEU A 345 8.77 -8.43 10.25
C LEU A 345 7.73 -9.35 10.87
N ASN A 346 6.53 -9.37 10.29
CA ASN A 346 5.47 -10.23 10.79
C ASN A 346 5.61 -11.62 10.18
N VAL A 347 5.72 -12.62 11.04
CA VAL A 347 5.99 -14.00 10.67
C VAL A 347 4.84 -14.86 11.21
N PHE A 348 4.25 -15.67 10.33
CA PHE A 348 3.18 -16.58 10.69
C PHE A 348 3.16 -17.77 9.72
N ASP A 349 2.61 -18.89 10.19
CA ASP A 349 2.46 -20.10 9.39
C ASP A 349 1.00 -20.37 9.10
N VAL A 350 0.70 -20.66 7.83
CA VAL A 350 -0.59 -21.17 7.39
C VAL A 350 -0.54 -22.69 7.36
N ALA A 351 -1.56 -23.35 7.92
CA ALA A 351 -1.64 -24.80 7.94
C ALA A 351 -1.86 -25.34 6.52
N PRO A 352 -0.95 -26.16 5.95
CA PRO A 352 -1.13 -26.71 4.61
C PRO A 352 -2.37 -27.59 4.47
N SER A 353 -2.84 -28.17 5.57
CA SER A 353 -4.09 -28.93 5.65
C SER A 353 -5.35 -28.07 5.47
N SER A 354 -5.27 -26.75 5.72
CA SER A 354 -6.38 -25.82 5.51
C SER A 354 -6.48 -25.30 4.07
N ILE A 355 -5.48 -25.62 3.23
CA ILE A 355 -5.38 -25.15 1.85
C ILE A 355 -5.80 -26.28 0.91
N THR A 356 -6.99 -26.13 0.31
CA THR A 356 -7.60 -27.12 -0.58
C THR A 356 -6.91 -27.16 -1.95
N ASP A 357 -6.52 -26.00 -2.50
CA ASP A 357 -5.71 -25.89 -3.71
C ASP A 357 -4.34 -25.30 -3.37
N LYS A 358 -3.39 -26.20 -3.09
CA LYS A 358 -2.03 -25.86 -2.70
C LYS A 358 -1.26 -25.18 -3.83
N VAL A 359 -1.45 -25.64 -5.07
CA VAL A 359 -0.74 -25.10 -6.24
C VAL A 359 -1.16 -23.66 -6.51
N ALA A 360 -2.46 -23.38 -6.46
CA ALA A 360 -2.98 -22.01 -6.61
C ALA A 360 -2.51 -21.11 -5.47
N PHE A 361 -2.55 -21.59 -4.23
CA PHE A 361 -2.07 -20.83 -3.07
C PHE A 361 -0.60 -20.48 -3.17
N GLU A 362 0.26 -21.47 -3.43
CA GLU A 362 1.71 -21.25 -3.56
C GLU A 362 2.04 -20.31 -4.72
N LYS A 363 1.34 -20.43 -5.85
CA LYS A 363 1.48 -19.51 -6.98
C LYS A 363 1.10 -18.08 -6.59
N ALA A 364 0.00 -17.91 -5.87
CA ALA A 364 -0.47 -16.60 -5.41
C ALA A 364 0.52 -15.97 -4.41
N VAL A 365 1.03 -16.75 -3.44
CA VAL A 365 2.04 -16.27 -2.48
C VAL A 365 3.31 -15.84 -3.20
N LYS A 366 3.83 -16.66 -4.11
CA LYS A 366 5.07 -16.37 -4.87
C LYS A 366 4.93 -15.17 -5.80
N ALA A 367 3.72 -14.85 -6.25
CA ALA A 367 3.45 -13.67 -7.08
C ALA A 367 3.30 -12.38 -6.26
N ASP A 368 3.12 -12.46 -4.94
CA ASP A 368 2.91 -11.30 -4.08
C ASP A 368 4.23 -10.72 -3.57
N THR A 369 4.61 -9.55 -4.10
CA THR A 369 5.89 -8.89 -3.79
C THR A 369 6.01 -8.40 -2.34
N ARG A 370 4.92 -8.41 -1.56
CA ARG A 370 4.93 -8.04 -0.14
C ARG A 370 5.41 -9.18 0.76
N VAL A 371 5.39 -10.42 0.27
CA VAL A 371 5.94 -11.59 0.97
C VAL A 371 7.41 -11.72 0.58
N THR A 372 8.32 -11.40 1.50
CA THR A 372 9.77 -11.46 1.19
C THR A 372 10.37 -12.84 1.34
N LYS A 373 9.71 -13.72 2.11
CA LYS A 373 10.12 -15.10 2.24
C LYS A 373 8.91 -16.01 2.40
N PHE A 374 8.95 -17.11 1.66
CA PHE A 374 7.93 -18.14 1.69
C PHE A 374 8.62 -19.51 1.72
N LEU A 375 8.39 -20.28 2.78
CA LEU A 375 8.85 -21.67 2.87
C LEU A 375 7.65 -22.61 2.77
N THR A 376 7.84 -23.74 2.10
CA THR A 376 6.78 -24.71 1.84
C THR A 376 7.18 -26.10 2.38
N PRO A 377 6.20 -26.97 2.66
CA PRO A 377 6.49 -28.39 2.87
C PRO A 377 7.24 -29.01 1.68
N PRO A 378 8.13 -30.00 1.92
CA PRO A 378 8.49 -30.58 3.23
C PRO A 378 9.59 -29.80 3.98
N GLN A 379 10.10 -28.70 3.42
CA GLN A 379 11.21 -27.94 4.00
C GLN A 379 10.79 -27.25 5.31
N ASP A 380 9.54 -26.81 5.38
CA ASP A 380 8.88 -26.37 6.61
C ASP A 380 7.57 -27.16 6.80
N PRO A 381 7.20 -27.57 8.04
CA PRO A 381 5.93 -28.26 8.27
C PRO A 381 4.69 -27.40 7.96
N GLY A 382 4.84 -26.07 7.95
CA GLY A 382 3.80 -25.10 7.57
C GLY A 382 4.09 -24.39 6.26
N TYR A 383 3.12 -23.61 5.79
CA TYR A 383 3.38 -22.53 4.85
C TYR A 383 3.87 -21.32 5.65
N HIS A 384 5.18 -21.14 5.75
CA HIS A 384 5.80 -20.06 6.54
C HIS A 384 5.91 -18.79 5.69
N LEU A 385 5.30 -17.69 6.14
CA LEU A 385 5.34 -16.39 5.47
C LEU A 385 6.09 -15.38 6.32
N GLU A 386 6.98 -14.61 5.68
CA GLU A 386 7.60 -13.42 6.28
C GLU A 386 7.18 -12.18 5.50
N ILE A 387 6.48 -11.27 6.18
CA ILE A 387 5.95 -10.03 5.60
C ILE A 387 6.60 -8.85 6.33
N PRO A 388 7.52 -8.10 5.69
CA PRO A 388 8.08 -6.90 6.28
C PRO A 388 6.97 -5.89 6.48
N GLN A 389 6.95 -5.30 7.67
CA GLN A 389 5.95 -4.32 7.99
C GLN A 389 6.33 -2.96 7.44
N PRO A 390 5.35 -2.16 6.99
CA PRO A 390 5.60 -0.76 6.70
C PRO A 390 6.11 -0.12 7.98
N LYS A 391 7.28 0.54 7.90
CA LYS A 391 7.91 1.16 9.06
C LYS A 391 6.88 2.06 9.77
N PRO A 392 6.74 1.97 11.10
CA PRO A 392 6.00 2.98 11.84
C PRO A 392 6.66 4.34 11.54
N GLN A 393 5.84 5.27 11.04
CA GLN A 393 6.23 6.66 10.75
C GLN A 393 5.62 7.57 11.79
#